data_AF-A0A956M1G3-F1
#
_entry.id   AF-A0A956M1G3-F1
#
_cell.length_a   1.000
_cell.length_b   1.000
_cell.length_c   1.000
_cell.angle_alpha   90.00
_cell.angle_beta   90.00
_cell.angle_gamma   90.00
#
_symmetry.space_group_name_H-M   'P 1'
#
loop_
_entity.id
_entity.type
_entity.pdbx_description
1 polymer ?
#
loop_
_entity_poly.entity_id
_entity_poly.type
_entity_poly.pdbx_seq_one_letter_code
_entity_poly.pdbx_strand_id
1 'polypeptide(L)'
;MLGVSIDSSGRALEYTLPMSRSGPTEVRAAHLGFDSFLTGGLPPDLLENVGRRLVLTAGLFGVAYPLIFTMDELLFHLMGGVAFQFHVGHLIALSMVTLSALVLVAARSERVSPPRLLDVAVIFQIVAAIGIGLSSLDTTEPSFYTEGVQIWGISWVAVWILAFPFLVPMAPGRSALGAMLAAVFGSIALVVAVQVSSPEPRSSGEVARMVYPQFVAAAIATLGARLIYKMRRDLEHAIHMGSYRLERPLGEGGMGQVW
;
A
#
# COMPACT_ATOMS: atom_id res chain seq x y z
N MET A 1 36.05 -34.38 33.68
CA MET A 1 35.89 -35.54 34.58
C MET A 1 35.21 -36.65 33.79
N LEU A 2 35.94 -37.70 33.43
CA LEU A 2 35.41 -38.87 32.71
C LEU A 2 34.76 -39.80 33.75
N GLY A 3 33.44 -39.98 33.68
CA GLY A 3 32.72 -40.96 34.48
C GLY A 3 32.67 -42.29 33.74
N VAL A 4 33.21 -43.35 34.33
CA VAL A 4 33.12 -44.72 33.80
C VAL A 4 32.02 -45.45 34.55
N SER A 5 31.02 -45.96 33.82
CA SER A 5 29.99 -46.86 34.35
C SER A 5 30.12 -48.21 33.65
N ILE A 6 30.07 -49.29 34.41
CA ILE A 6 30.28 -50.68 33.96
C ILE A 6 28.91 -51.39 34.01
N ASP A 7 28.54 -52.10 32.95
CA ASP A 7 27.32 -52.89 32.92
C ASP A 7 27.47 -54.22 33.69
N SER A 8 26.35 -54.92 33.94
CA SER A 8 26.32 -56.19 34.68
C SER A 8 27.02 -57.37 33.99
N SER A 9 27.64 -57.16 32.82
CA SER A 9 28.45 -58.13 32.08
C SER A 9 29.95 -57.77 32.01
N GLY A 10 30.37 -56.68 32.67
CA GLY A 10 31.78 -56.32 32.82
C GLY A 10 32.43 -55.69 31.59
N ARG A 11 31.66 -55.19 30.61
CA ARG A 11 32.20 -54.48 29.45
C ARG A 11 32.14 -52.96 29.65
N ALA A 12 33.24 -52.29 29.34
CA ALA A 12 33.31 -50.83 29.33
C ALA A 12 32.61 -50.28 28.08
N LEU A 13 31.54 -49.51 28.26
CA LEU A 13 30.87 -48.79 27.18
C LEU A 13 31.49 -47.39 27.04
N GLU A 14 32.22 -47.18 25.95
CA GLU A 14 32.84 -45.90 25.61
C GLU A 14 31.77 -44.97 25.01
N TYR A 15 31.18 -44.11 25.84
CA TYR A 15 30.25 -43.08 25.38
C TYR A 15 31.03 -41.91 24.78
N THR A 16 31.11 -41.84 23.45
CA THR A 16 31.56 -40.64 22.76
C THR A 16 30.43 -39.61 22.77
N LEU A 17 30.53 -38.58 23.62
CA LEU A 17 29.62 -37.44 23.58
C LEU A 17 29.75 -36.72 22.23
N PRO A 18 28.66 -36.41 21.51
CA PRO A 18 28.75 -35.54 20.35
C PRO A 18 29.13 -34.14 20.83
N MET A 19 30.31 -33.68 20.41
CA MET A 19 30.74 -32.30 20.62
C MET A 19 29.75 -31.36 19.94
N SER A 20 29.03 -30.60 20.78
CA SER A 20 28.24 -29.43 20.39
C SER A 20 29.13 -28.45 19.62
N ARG A 21 29.04 -28.47 18.29
CA ARG A 21 29.58 -27.41 17.43
C ARG A 21 28.68 -26.18 17.59
N SER A 22 29.13 -25.24 18.41
CA SER A 22 28.65 -23.86 18.38
C SER A 22 29.04 -23.22 17.04
N GLY A 23 28.03 -22.93 16.22
CA GLY A 23 28.11 -22.19 14.96
C GLY A 23 26.81 -21.37 14.76
N PRO A 24 26.85 -20.29 13.98
CA PRO A 24 26.46 -18.95 14.43
C PRO A 24 24.95 -18.69 14.42
N THR A 25 24.39 -18.38 15.59
CA THR A 25 22.95 -18.07 15.78
C THR A 25 22.62 -16.58 15.70
N GLU A 26 23.54 -15.70 15.30
CA GLU A 26 23.32 -14.25 15.36
C GLU A 26 22.87 -13.57 14.06
N VAL A 27 22.87 -14.25 12.91
CA VAL A 27 22.51 -13.59 11.63
C VAL A 27 21.00 -13.68 11.31
N ARG A 28 20.22 -14.48 12.05
CA ARG A 28 18.79 -14.73 11.73
C ARG A 28 17.81 -13.73 12.38
N ALA A 29 18.26 -12.92 13.33
CA ALA A 29 17.37 -12.01 14.07
C ALA A 29 16.99 -10.73 13.31
N ALA A 30 17.86 -10.23 12.43
CA ALA A 30 17.61 -8.98 11.70
C ALA A 30 16.58 -9.14 10.56
N HIS A 31 16.55 -10.30 9.90
CA HIS A 31 15.56 -10.57 8.83
C HIS A 31 14.13 -10.75 9.38
N LEU A 32 13.98 -11.28 10.60
CA LEU A 32 12.66 -11.50 11.21
C LEU A 32 11.93 -10.18 11.54
N GLY A 33 12.65 -9.10 11.84
CA GLY A 33 12.05 -7.81 12.20
C GLY A 33 11.46 -7.05 11.01
N PHE A 34 12.19 -6.98 9.89
CA PHE A 34 11.72 -6.30 8.68
C PHE A 34 10.64 -7.10 7.95
N ASP A 35 10.83 -8.42 7.85
CA ASP A 35 9.83 -9.29 7.24
C ASP A 35 8.55 -9.30 8.07
N SER A 36 8.59 -9.36 9.41
CA SER A 36 7.38 -9.31 10.23
C SER A 36 6.62 -7.98 10.16
N PHE A 37 7.33 -6.84 10.03
CA PHE A 37 6.70 -5.54 9.82
C PHE A 37 5.96 -5.48 8.47
N LEU A 38 6.55 -6.01 7.40
CA LEU A 38 5.97 -6.01 6.05
C LEU A 38 4.92 -7.11 5.83
N THR A 39 5.13 -8.30 6.39
CA THR A 39 4.29 -9.47 6.14
C THR A 39 3.26 -9.74 7.21
N GLY A 40 3.41 -9.19 8.43
CA GLY A 40 2.52 -9.34 9.59
C GLY A 40 1.41 -10.36 9.37
N GLY A 41 1.79 -11.65 9.35
CA GLY A 41 1.08 -12.77 8.71
C GLY A 41 -0.27 -12.39 8.10
N LEU A 42 -0.28 -12.02 6.81
CA LEU A 42 -1.52 -11.74 6.07
C LEU A 42 -2.45 -12.95 6.19
N PRO A 43 -3.62 -12.82 6.82
CA PRO A 43 -4.62 -13.89 6.81
C PRO A 43 -4.91 -14.28 5.35
N PRO A 44 -5.09 -15.57 5.04
CA PRO A 44 -5.35 -16.05 3.68
C PRO A 44 -6.52 -15.30 3.02
N ASP A 45 -7.52 -14.90 3.81
CA ASP A 45 -8.68 -14.11 3.38
C ASP A 45 -8.32 -12.71 2.84
N LEU A 46 -7.20 -12.11 3.30
CA LEU A 46 -6.69 -10.87 2.74
C LEU A 46 -6.07 -11.09 1.37
N LEU A 47 -5.34 -12.19 1.16
CA LEU A 47 -4.76 -12.52 -0.14
C LEU A 47 -5.84 -12.85 -1.18
N GLU A 48 -6.90 -13.54 -0.77
CA GLU A 48 -8.00 -13.96 -1.64
C GLU A 48 -8.76 -12.77 -2.25
N ASN A 49 -8.78 -11.63 -1.56
CA ASN A 49 -9.53 -10.44 -1.98
C ASN A 49 -8.68 -9.34 -2.63
N VAL A 50 -7.35 -9.46 -2.64
CA VAL A 50 -6.46 -8.43 -3.19
C VAL A 50 -6.70 -8.20 -4.67
N GLY A 51 -6.82 -9.27 -5.48
CA GLY A 51 -7.05 -9.15 -6.92
C GLY A 51 -8.34 -8.38 -7.23
N ARG A 52 -9.46 -8.76 -6.60
CA ARG A 52 -10.75 -8.07 -6.78
C ARG A 52 -10.68 -6.59 -6.40
N ARG A 53 -10.06 -6.28 -5.26
CA ARG A 53 -9.91 -4.91 -4.79
C ARG A 53 -9.01 -4.09 -5.71
N LEU A 54 -7.89 -4.65 -6.15
CA LEU A 54 -6.99 -3.99 -7.08
C LEU A 54 -7.66 -3.73 -8.43
N VAL A 55 -8.52 -4.64 -8.92
CA VAL A 55 -9.35 -4.41 -10.11
C VAL A 55 -10.29 -3.22 -9.91
N LEU A 56 -10.98 -3.15 -8.76
CA LEU A 56 -11.87 -2.02 -8.46
C LEU A 56 -11.09 -0.70 -8.36
N THR A 57 -9.95 -0.70 -7.66
CA THR A 57 -9.09 0.47 -7.50
C THR A 57 -8.53 0.96 -8.83
N ALA A 58 -7.98 0.05 -9.63
CA ALA A 58 -7.42 0.39 -10.94
C ALA A 58 -8.51 0.86 -11.90
N GLY A 59 -9.68 0.21 -11.91
CA GLY A 59 -10.84 0.62 -12.70
C GLY A 59 -11.36 2.00 -12.31
N LEU A 60 -11.52 2.25 -11.00
CA LEU A 60 -11.93 3.56 -10.49
C LEU A 60 -10.92 4.64 -10.91
N PHE A 61 -9.63 4.39 -10.73
CA PHE A 61 -8.59 5.34 -11.14
C PHE A 61 -8.60 5.58 -12.66
N GLY A 62 -8.72 4.51 -13.46
CA GLY A 62 -8.72 4.59 -14.92
C GLY A 62 -9.92 5.31 -15.52
N VAL A 63 -11.02 5.41 -14.78
CA VAL A 63 -12.21 6.22 -15.15
C VAL A 63 -12.12 7.62 -14.57
N ALA A 64 -11.84 7.74 -13.27
CA ALA A 64 -11.84 9.02 -12.58
C ALA A 64 -10.75 9.96 -13.07
N TYR A 65 -9.54 9.47 -13.33
CA TYR A 65 -8.43 10.30 -13.76
C TYR A 65 -8.70 11.01 -15.11
N PRO A 66 -9.01 10.32 -16.22
CA PRO A 66 -9.32 11.00 -17.47
C PRO A 66 -10.61 11.82 -17.39
N LEU A 67 -11.59 11.42 -16.57
CA LEU A 67 -12.79 12.22 -16.36
C LEU A 67 -12.47 13.57 -15.69
N ILE A 68 -11.67 13.57 -14.63
CA ILE A 68 -11.25 14.79 -13.95
C ILE A 68 -10.43 15.65 -14.92
N PHE A 69 -9.43 15.07 -15.58
CA PHE A 69 -8.59 15.77 -16.56
C PHE A 69 -9.43 16.45 -17.67
N THR A 70 -10.37 15.71 -18.28
CA THR A 70 -11.25 16.25 -19.32
C THR A 70 -12.23 17.29 -18.79
N MET A 71 -12.67 17.18 -17.54
CA MET A 71 -13.49 18.21 -16.90
C MET A 71 -12.70 19.49 -16.64
N ASP A 72 -11.47 19.39 -16.14
CA ASP A 72 -10.60 20.55 -15.90
C ASP A 72 -10.31 21.27 -17.22
N GLU A 73 -10.01 20.51 -18.28
CA GLU A 73 -9.83 21.06 -19.62
C GLU A 73 -11.12 21.70 -20.17
N LEU A 74 -12.27 21.05 -20.03
CA LEU A 74 -13.56 21.62 -20.45
C LEU A 74 -13.88 22.92 -19.70
N LEU A 75 -13.66 22.96 -18.39
CA LEU A 75 -13.87 24.14 -17.57
C LEU A 75 -12.94 25.28 -17.99
N PHE A 76 -11.66 24.99 -18.25
CA PHE A 76 -10.70 25.97 -18.76
C PHE A 76 -11.19 26.61 -20.08
N HIS A 77 -11.66 25.80 -21.03
CA HIS A 77 -12.20 26.29 -22.30
C HIS A 77 -13.49 27.11 -22.10
N LEU A 78 -14.41 26.67 -21.22
CA LEU A 78 -15.63 27.39 -20.90
C LEU A 78 -15.37 28.75 -20.24
N MET A 79 -14.26 28.88 -19.52
CA MET A 79 -13.83 30.12 -18.85
C MET A 79 -13.07 31.10 -19.77
N GLY A 80 -13.05 30.84 -21.09
CA GLY A 80 -12.41 31.72 -22.08
C GLY A 80 -10.94 31.38 -22.37
N GLY A 81 -10.49 30.17 -22.01
CA GLY A 81 -9.22 29.62 -22.46
C GLY A 81 -9.12 29.53 -23.98
N VAL A 82 -7.88 29.49 -24.48
CA VAL A 82 -7.61 29.32 -25.93
C VAL A 82 -8.07 27.94 -26.42
N ALA A 83 -8.24 27.80 -27.75
CA ALA A 83 -8.71 26.57 -28.38
C ALA A 83 -7.86 25.33 -28.03
N PHE A 84 -8.50 24.16 -28.06
CA PHE A 84 -7.90 22.85 -27.76
C PHE A 84 -6.57 22.65 -28.49
N GLN A 85 -5.48 22.52 -27.72
CA GLN A 85 -4.15 22.21 -28.23
C GLN A 85 -3.62 20.96 -27.54
N PHE A 86 -2.90 20.15 -28.29
CA PHE A 86 -2.23 18.99 -27.72
C PHE A 86 -1.02 19.44 -26.88
N HIS A 87 -1.02 19.11 -25.60
CA HIS A 87 0.06 19.44 -24.64
C HIS A 87 0.52 18.21 -23.84
N VAL A 88 1.60 18.38 -23.06
CA VAL A 88 2.24 17.30 -22.29
C VAL A 88 1.26 16.62 -21.31
N GLY A 89 0.26 17.34 -20.80
CA GLY A 89 -0.79 16.79 -19.94
C GLY A 89 -1.55 15.63 -20.58
N HIS A 90 -1.82 15.68 -21.90
CA HIS A 90 -2.47 14.60 -22.63
C HIS A 90 -1.63 13.31 -22.66
N LEU A 91 -0.30 13.43 -22.80
CA LEU A 91 0.62 12.29 -22.75
C LEU A 91 0.66 11.67 -21.35
N ILE A 92 0.65 12.51 -20.32
CA ILE A 92 0.60 12.06 -18.92
C ILE A 92 -0.72 11.33 -18.68
N ALA A 93 -1.85 11.91 -19.08
CA ALA A 93 -3.16 11.28 -18.93
C ALA A 93 -3.24 9.95 -19.67
N LEU A 94 -2.77 9.87 -20.91
CA LEU A 94 -2.69 8.61 -21.67
C LEU A 94 -1.81 7.58 -20.94
N SER A 95 -0.68 8.00 -20.37
CA SER A 95 0.20 7.10 -19.62
C SER A 95 -0.46 6.57 -18.34
N MET A 96 -1.26 7.39 -17.65
CA MET A 96 -1.99 7.01 -16.44
C MET A 96 -3.16 6.06 -16.74
N VAL A 97 -3.90 6.31 -17.83
CA VAL A 97 -4.94 5.39 -18.32
C VAL A 97 -4.33 4.05 -18.73
N THR A 98 -3.19 4.10 -19.42
CA THR A 98 -2.45 2.88 -19.82
C THR A 98 -1.96 2.11 -18.60
N LEU A 99 -1.38 2.78 -17.61
CA LEU A 99 -0.96 2.17 -16.34
C LEU A 99 -2.14 1.48 -15.64
N SER A 100 -3.30 2.15 -15.54
CA SER A 100 -4.52 1.56 -14.98
C SER A 100 -4.95 0.31 -15.74
N ALA A 101 -4.97 0.36 -17.07
CA ALA A 101 -5.33 -0.78 -17.92
C ALA A 101 -4.36 -1.97 -17.72
N LEU A 102 -3.06 -1.71 -17.63
CA LEU A 102 -2.05 -2.74 -17.36
C LEU A 102 -2.26 -3.38 -15.98
N VAL A 103 -2.56 -2.59 -14.95
CA VAL A 103 -2.84 -3.11 -13.60
C VAL A 103 -4.14 -3.90 -13.58
N LEU A 104 -5.18 -3.47 -14.32
CA LEU A 104 -6.43 -4.23 -14.48
C LEU A 104 -6.18 -5.60 -15.11
N VAL A 105 -5.39 -5.66 -16.18
CA VAL A 105 -5.02 -6.91 -16.85
C VAL A 105 -4.20 -7.80 -15.92
N ALA A 106 -3.21 -7.23 -15.21
CA ALA A 106 -2.40 -7.97 -14.25
C ALA A 106 -3.25 -8.54 -13.09
N ALA A 107 -4.19 -7.75 -12.56
CA ALA A 107 -5.04 -8.13 -11.44
C ALA A 107 -6.11 -9.16 -11.79
N ARG A 108 -6.48 -9.29 -13.08
CA ARG A 108 -7.39 -10.33 -13.58
C ARG A 108 -6.66 -11.59 -14.06
N SER A 109 -5.34 -11.53 -14.20
CA SER A 109 -4.57 -12.64 -14.72
C SER A 109 -4.30 -13.68 -13.65
N GLU A 110 -4.72 -14.93 -13.91
CA GLU A 110 -4.39 -16.09 -13.07
C GLU A 110 -2.89 -16.38 -13.02
N ARG A 111 -2.09 -15.76 -13.90
CA ARG A 111 -0.63 -15.91 -13.95
C ARG A 111 0.09 -15.14 -12.83
N VAL A 112 -0.58 -14.18 -12.19
CA VAL A 112 0.02 -13.36 -11.13
C VAL A 112 -0.41 -13.89 -9.77
N SER A 113 0.56 -14.34 -8.98
CA SER A 113 0.28 -14.86 -7.64
C SER A 113 -0.21 -13.75 -6.70
N PRO A 114 -1.06 -14.06 -5.70
CA PRO A 114 -1.58 -13.06 -4.77
C PRO A 114 -0.52 -12.19 -4.06
N PRO A 115 0.64 -12.73 -3.63
CA PRO A 115 1.71 -11.90 -3.07
C PRO A 115 2.26 -10.88 -4.07
N ARG A 116 2.40 -11.24 -5.34
CA ARG A 116 2.87 -10.32 -6.39
C ARG A 116 1.84 -9.23 -6.70
N LEU A 117 0.54 -9.51 -6.55
CA LEU A 117 -0.50 -8.49 -6.71
C LEU A 117 -0.41 -7.39 -5.64
N LEU A 118 0.08 -7.70 -4.44
CA LEU A 118 0.37 -6.68 -3.42
C LEU A 118 1.52 -5.78 -3.85
N ASP A 119 2.59 -6.36 -4.42
CA ASP A 119 3.72 -5.58 -4.93
C ASP A 119 3.26 -4.69 -6.10
N VAL A 120 2.43 -5.22 -7.02
CA VAL A 120 1.81 -4.45 -8.09
C VAL A 120 0.95 -3.31 -7.54
N ALA A 121 0.17 -3.54 -6.48
CA ALA A 121 -0.64 -2.49 -5.86
C ALA A 121 0.22 -1.35 -5.29
N VAL A 122 1.31 -1.68 -4.58
CA VAL A 122 2.24 -0.67 -4.05
C VAL A 122 2.93 0.10 -5.18
N ILE A 123 3.40 -0.60 -6.22
CA ILE A 123 4.01 0.05 -7.39
C ILE A 123 2.99 0.96 -8.07
N PHE A 124 1.76 0.49 -8.26
CA PHE A 124 0.68 1.28 -8.85
C PHE A 124 0.41 2.56 -8.04
N GLN A 125 0.35 2.45 -6.71
CA GLN A 125 0.18 3.61 -5.82
C GLN A 125 1.27 4.67 -6.06
N ILE A 126 2.54 4.25 -6.12
CA ILE A 126 3.70 5.13 -6.27
C ILE A 126 3.71 5.77 -7.66
N VAL A 127 3.55 4.97 -8.73
CA VAL A 127 3.60 5.47 -10.10
C VAL A 127 2.41 6.40 -10.38
N ALA A 128 1.22 6.09 -9.86
CA ALA A 128 0.08 7.00 -9.95
C ALA A 128 0.34 8.32 -9.19
N ALA A 129 0.96 8.27 -8.00
CA ALA A 129 1.35 9.49 -7.27
C ALA A 129 2.35 10.35 -8.06
N ILE A 130 3.31 9.73 -8.73
CA ILE A 130 4.24 10.42 -9.64
C ILE A 130 3.48 11.07 -10.80
N GLY A 131 2.60 10.33 -11.47
CA GLY A 131 1.83 10.84 -12.60
C GLY A 131 0.91 11.99 -12.23
N ILE A 132 0.26 11.93 -11.06
CA ILE A 132 -0.53 13.05 -10.52
C ILE A 132 0.38 14.25 -10.21
N GLY A 133 1.59 14.03 -9.67
CA GLY A 133 2.54 15.13 -9.44
C GLY A 133 3.02 15.78 -10.74
N LEU A 134 3.29 14.96 -11.75
CA LEU A 134 3.75 15.43 -13.07
C LEU A 134 2.65 16.12 -13.87
N SER A 135 1.37 15.91 -13.58
CA SER A 135 0.29 16.59 -14.31
C SER A 135 0.36 18.11 -14.13
N SER A 136 1.03 18.61 -13.10
CA SER A 136 1.33 20.04 -12.92
C SER A 136 2.37 20.62 -13.90
N LEU A 137 2.94 19.79 -14.79
CA LEU A 137 3.70 20.27 -15.96
C LEU A 137 2.79 20.92 -17.00
N ASP A 138 1.50 20.63 -16.92
CA ASP A 138 0.51 21.22 -17.79
C ASP A 138 0.25 22.67 -17.40
N THR A 139 0.78 23.58 -18.21
CA THR A 139 0.64 25.04 -18.02
C THR A 139 -0.75 25.57 -18.38
N THR A 140 -1.62 24.69 -18.89
CA THR A 140 -3.00 25.02 -19.26
C THR A 140 -3.92 25.09 -18.04
N GLU A 141 -3.58 24.40 -16.96
CA GLU A 141 -4.23 24.69 -15.68
C GLU A 141 -3.81 26.10 -15.21
N PRO A 142 -4.75 26.94 -14.76
CA PRO A 142 -4.41 28.06 -13.91
C PRO A 142 -3.73 27.46 -12.69
N SER A 143 -2.40 27.39 -12.71
CA SER A 143 -1.65 26.77 -11.63
C SER A 143 -2.13 27.40 -10.33
N PHE A 144 -2.26 26.61 -9.25
CA PHE A 144 -2.60 27.07 -7.89
C PHE A 144 -1.72 28.22 -7.36
N TYR A 145 -0.77 28.66 -8.18
CA TYR A 145 0.42 29.41 -7.89
C TYR A 145 0.72 30.47 -8.97
N THR A 146 -0.20 30.73 -9.90
CA THR A 146 -0.11 31.88 -10.83
C THR A 146 -0.22 33.17 -10.03
N GLU A 147 0.64 34.15 -10.32
CA GLU A 147 0.73 35.42 -9.60
C GLU A 147 -0.65 36.06 -9.37
N GLY A 148 -1.01 36.29 -8.11
CA GLY A 148 -2.19 37.04 -7.70
C GLY A 148 -3.45 36.22 -7.37
N VAL A 149 -3.54 34.94 -7.77
CA VAL A 149 -4.70 34.08 -7.43
C VAL A 149 -4.21 32.79 -6.78
N GLN A 150 -4.06 32.84 -5.46
CA GLN A 150 -3.85 31.63 -4.65
C GLN A 150 -5.15 30.83 -4.60
N ILE A 151 -5.27 29.80 -5.44
CA ILE A 151 -6.35 28.84 -5.32
C ILE A 151 -5.97 27.91 -4.16
N TRP A 152 -6.77 27.94 -3.09
CA TRP A 152 -6.57 27.14 -1.90
C TRP A 152 -6.99 25.69 -2.18
N GLY A 153 -6.05 24.74 -2.18
CA GLY A 153 -6.35 23.34 -2.47
C GLY A 153 -5.36 22.36 -1.85
N ILE A 154 -5.84 21.15 -1.53
CA ILE A 154 -5.00 20.01 -1.16
C ILE A 154 -4.55 19.33 -2.46
N SER A 155 -3.26 18.99 -2.56
CA SER A 155 -2.75 18.26 -3.73
C SER A 155 -3.49 16.93 -3.93
N TRP A 156 -3.91 16.65 -5.17
CA TRP A 156 -4.48 15.36 -5.56
C TRP A 156 -3.57 14.17 -5.24
N VAL A 157 -2.24 14.40 -5.17
CA VAL A 157 -1.27 13.39 -4.71
C VAL A 157 -1.58 12.97 -3.27
N ALA A 158 -1.84 13.93 -2.38
CA ALA A 158 -2.16 13.66 -0.98
C ALA A 158 -3.51 12.92 -0.85
N VAL A 159 -4.51 13.31 -1.64
CA VAL A 159 -5.82 12.62 -1.69
C VAL A 159 -5.65 11.16 -2.11
N TRP A 160 -4.87 10.90 -3.16
CA TRP A 160 -4.59 9.55 -3.63
C TRP A 160 -3.86 8.71 -2.58
N ILE A 161 -2.82 9.25 -1.95
CA ILE A 161 -2.08 8.57 -0.87
C ILE A 161 -3.01 8.20 0.28
N LEU A 162 -3.89 9.13 0.68
CA LEU A 162 -4.83 8.92 1.77
C LEU A 162 -5.88 7.86 1.44
N ALA A 163 -6.44 7.88 0.22
CA ALA A 163 -7.51 6.97 -0.19
C ALA A 163 -7.01 5.53 -0.42
N PHE A 164 -5.78 5.36 -0.89
CA PHE A 164 -5.29 4.07 -1.37
C PHE A 164 -5.40 2.90 -0.36
N PRO A 165 -5.01 3.05 0.93
CA PRO A 165 -5.14 1.97 1.92
C PRO A 165 -6.58 1.51 2.19
N PHE A 166 -7.56 2.38 1.95
CA PHE A 166 -8.98 2.03 2.10
C PHE A 166 -9.47 1.22 0.91
N LEU A 167 -8.96 1.53 -0.29
CA LEU A 167 -9.29 0.83 -1.54
C LEU A 167 -8.63 -0.55 -1.59
N VAL A 168 -7.34 -0.63 -1.24
CA VAL A 168 -6.55 -1.86 -1.20
C VAL A 168 -5.96 -2.05 0.20
N PRO A 169 -6.72 -2.66 1.14
CA PRO A 169 -6.25 -2.88 2.49
C PRO A 169 -5.14 -3.94 2.50
N MET A 170 -3.97 -3.56 3.00
CA MET A 170 -2.79 -4.43 3.12
C MET A 170 -2.34 -4.52 4.58
N ALA A 171 -1.31 -5.33 4.85
CA ALA A 171 -0.64 -5.33 6.14
C ALA A 171 -0.17 -3.90 6.48
N PRO A 172 -0.29 -3.44 7.74
CA PRO A 172 -0.02 -2.04 8.08
C PRO A 172 1.38 -1.56 7.70
N GLY A 173 2.42 -2.40 7.80
CA GLY A 173 3.77 -2.00 7.42
C GLY A 173 3.95 -1.84 5.91
N ARG A 174 3.35 -2.71 5.09
CA ARG A 174 3.30 -2.55 3.63
C ARG A 174 2.52 -1.31 3.21
N SER A 175 1.37 -1.07 3.84
CA SER A 175 0.57 0.13 3.57
C SER A 175 1.33 1.41 3.95
N ALA A 176 2.05 1.40 5.08
CA ALA A 176 2.86 2.53 5.51
C ALA A 176 4.02 2.80 4.55
N LEU A 177 4.70 1.74 4.11
CA LEU A 177 5.79 1.84 3.15
C LEU A 177 5.30 2.40 1.81
N GLY A 178 4.21 1.86 1.26
CA GLY A 178 3.62 2.34 0.01
C GLY A 178 3.19 3.81 0.09
N ALA A 179 2.51 4.20 1.18
CA ALA A 179 2.10 5.58 1.40
C ALA A 179 3.30 6.54 1.55
N MET A 180 4.35 6.15 2.26
CA MET A 180 5.55 6.96 2.44
C MET A 180 6.34 7.13 1.14
N LEU A 181 6.53 6.03 0.39
CA LEU A 181 7.19 6.10 -0.92
C LEU A 181 6.38 6.95 -1.90
N ALA A 182 5.05 6.78 -1.92
CA ALA A 182 4.18 7.61 -2.75
C ALA A 182 4.26 9.09 -2.35
N ALA A 183 4.34 9.43 -1.06
CA ALA A 183 4.56 10.80 -0.61
C ALA A 183 5.91 11.37 -1.08
N VAL A 184 6.99 10.60 -0.94
CA VAL A 184 8.33 11.03 -1.38
C VAL A 184 8.37 11.25 -2.89
N PHE A 185 8.00 10.24 -3.68
CA PHE A 185 8.09 10.31 -5.14
C PHE A 185 7.05 11.24 -5.75
N GLY A 186 5.83 11.29 -5.20
CA GLY A 186 4.81 12.25 -5.60
C GLY A 186 5.21 13.69 -5.28
N SER A 187 5.89 13.93 -4.16
CA SER A 187 6.43 15.25 -3.80
C SER A 187 7.54 15.68 -4.75
N ILE A 188 8.48 14.78 -5.05
CA ILE A 188 9.56 15.04 -6.00
C ILE A 188 8.96 15.37 -7.37
N ALA A 189 8.03 14.56 -7.86
CA ALA A 189 7.36 14.77 -9.15
C ALA A 189 6.65 16.13 -9.21
N LEU A 190 5.88 16.47 -8.17
CA LEU A 190 5.17 17.75 -8.07
C LEU A 190 6.13 18.94 -8.04
N VAL A 191 7.20 18.88 -7.25
CA VAL A 191 8.18 19.97 -7.16
C VAL A 191 8.91 20.14 -8.49
N VAL A 192 9.35 19.05 -9.12
CA VAL A 192 9.98 19.12 -10.45
C VAL A 192 9.01 19.74 -11.46
N ALA A 193 7.75 19.28 -11.48
CA ALA A 193 6.75 19.78 -12.40
C ALA A 193 6.54 21.29 -12.26
N VAL A 194 6.33 21.77 -11.04
CA VAL A 194 6.09 23.20 -10.77
C VAL A 194 7.32 24.07 -11.01
N GLN A 195 8.52 23.59 -10.70
CA GLN A 195 9.75 24.34 -10.97
C GLN A 195 10.05 24.44 -12.47
N VAL A 196 9.63 23.46 -13.28
CA VAL A 196 9.78 23.49 -14.74
C VAL A 196 8.71 24.36 -15.40
N SER A 197 7.48 24.38 -14.86
CA SER A 197 6.37 25.15 -15.43
C SER A 197 6.28 26.60 -14.93
N SER A 198 6.94 26.95 -13.82
CA SER A 198 6.93 28.31 -13.27
C SER A 198 8.00 29.21 -13.92
N PRO A 199 7.67 30.48 -14.26
CA PRO A 199 8.66 31.45 -14.78
C PRO A 199 9.78 31.79 -13.77
N GLU A 200 9.44 31.81 -12.48
CA GLU A 200 10.37 32.08 -11.39
C GLU A 200 10.48 30.87 -10.44
N PRO A 201 11.68 30.57 -9.93
CA PRO A 201 11.86 29.50 -8.95
C PRO A 201 11.06 29.75 -7.67
N ARG A 202 10.33 28.74 -7.20
CA ARG A 202 9.55 28.85 -5.96
C ARG A 202 10.46 28.95 -4.74
N SER A 203 10.05 29.78 -3.79
CA SER A 203 10.72 29.88 -2.49
C SER A 203 10.65 28.55 -1.71
N SER A 204 11.60 28.32 -0.81
CA SER A 204 11.61 27.12 0.03
C SER A 204 10.35 26.96 0.88
N GLY A 205 9.75 28.08 1.30
CA GLY A 205 8.49 28.08 2.05
C GLY A 205 7.29 27.63 1.22
N GLU A 206 7.23 28.00 -0.06
CA GLU A 206 6.19 27.54 -0.99
C GLU A 206 6.34 26.05 -1.30
N VAL A 207 7.57 25.60 -1.57
CA VAL A 207 7.87 24.18 -1.77
C VAL A 207 7.48 23.37 -0.53
N ALA A 208 7.84 23.83 0.67
CA ALA A 208 7.45 23.16 1.90
C ALA A 208 5.92 23.05 2.05
N ARG A 209 5.18 24.11 1.70
CA ARG A 209 3.70 24.13 1.71
C ARG A 209 3.08 23.13 0.75
N MET A 210 3.71 22.86 -0.39
CA MET A 210 3.25 21.88 -1.36
C MET A 210 3.50 20.44 -0.91
N VAL A 211 4.59 20.23 -0.17
CA VAL A 211 5.12 18.91 0.16
C VAL A 211 4.52 18.36 1.46
N TYR A 212 4.37 19.19 2.51
CA TYR A 212 3.91 18.70 3.82
C TYR A 212 2.55 17.98 3.81
N PRO A 213 1.53 18.35 3.00
CA PRO A 213 0.24 17.65 3.03
C PRO A 213 0.35 16.20 2.59
N GLN A 214 1.32 15.87 1.72
CA GLN A 214 1.54 14.50 1.26
C GLN A 214 2.07 13.60 2.38
N PHE A 215 2.96 14.13 3.22
CA PHE A 215 3.48 13.42 4.39
C PHE A 215 2.43 13.29 5.50
N VAL A 216 1.61 14.33 5.71
CA VAL A 216 0.44 14.25 6.62
C VAL A 216 -0.53 13.18 6.12
N ALA A 217 -0.84 13.15 4.83
CA ALA A 217 -1.67 12.12 4.22
C ALA A 217 -1.08 10.71 4.41
N ALA A 218 0.23 10.54 4.22
CA ALA A 218 0.90 9.25 4.46
C ALA A 218 0.82 8.79 5.93
N ALA A 219 0.95 9.73 6.88
CA ALA A 219 0.79 9.44 8.31
C ALA A 219 -0.65 9.00 8.63
N ILE A 220 -1.66 9.74 8.14
CA ILE A 220 -3.07 9.40 8.35
C ILE A 220 -3.42 8.07 7.66
N ALA A 221 -2.95 7.86 6.42
CA ALA A 221 -3.07 6.61 5.68
C ALA A 221 -2.53 5.42 6.49
N THR A 222 -1.36 5.58 7.11
CA THR A 222 -0.74 4.56 7.97
C THR A 222 -1.58 4.26 9.21
N LEU A 223 -2.12 5.30 9.86
CA LEU A 223 -3.00 5.15 11.03
C LEU A 223 -4.32 4.47 10.64
N GLY A 224 -4.94 4.89 9.53
CA GLY A 224 -6.15 4.29 8.98
C GLY A 224 -5.96 2.81 8.67
N ALA A 225 -4.85 2.45 8.02
CA ALA A 225 -4.52 1.06 7.73
C ALA A 225 -4.41 0.20 9.00
N ARG A 226 -3.77 0.73 10.05
CA ARG A 226 -3.67 0.04 11.36
C ARG A 226 -5.03 -0.15 12.01
N LEU A 227 -5.88 0.88 11.99
CA LEU A 227 -7.20 0.82 12.59
C LEU A 227 -8.08 -0.23 11.89
N ILE A 228 -8.14 -0.21 10.56
CA ILE A 228 -8.90 -1.18 9.76
C ILE A 228 -8.37 -2.60 9.98
N TYR A 229 -7.04 -2.76 10.03
CA TYR A 229 -6.43 -4.05 10.28
C TYR A 229 -6.82 -4.61 11.66
N LYS A 230 -6.76 -3.77 12.70
CA LYS A 230 -7.16 -4.16 14.06
C LYS A 230 -8.64 -4.55 14.12
N MET A 231 -9.53 -3.72 13.55
CA MET A 231 -10.97 -4.01 13.52
C MET A 231 -11.29 -5.34 12.84
N ARG A 232 -10.63 -5.66 11.72
CA ARG A 232 -10.82 -6.96 11.06
C ARG A 232 -10.37 -8.12 11.93
N ARG A 233 -9.20 -8.00 12.58
CA ARG A 233 -8.69 -9.03 13.47
C ARG A 233 -9.60 -9.26 14.67
N ASP A 234 -10.13 -8.19 15.26
CA ASP A 234 -11.06 -8.26 16.38
C ASP A 234 -12.38 -8.92 15.96
N LEU A 235 -12.88 -8.60 14.75
CA LEU A 235 -14.08 -9.23 14.17
C LEU A 235 -13.86 -10.72 13.89
N GLU A 236 -12.73 -11.10 13.30
CA GLU A 236 -12.38 -12.50 13.02
C GLU A 236 -12.30 -13.32 14.32
N HIS A 237 -11.68 -12.76 15.35
CA HIS A 237 -11.62 -13.38 16.67
C HIS A 237 -13.02 -13.56 17.30
N ALA A 238 -13.89 -12.55 17.19
CA ALA A 238 -15.25 -12.64 17.69
C ALA A 238 -16.10 -13.69 16.93
N ILE A 239 -15.96 -13.79 15.61
CA ILE A 239 -16.63 -14.82 14.80
C ILE A 239 -16.18 -16.21 15.22
N HIS A 240 -14.87 -16.41 15.41
CA HIS A 240 -14.33 -17.70 15.87
C HIS A 240 -14.84 -18.10 17.25
N MET A 241 -15.00 -17.14 18.17
CA MET A 241 -15.58 -17.42 19.51
C MET A 241 -17.09 -17.65 19.46
N GLY A 242 -17.81 -17.08 18.49
CA GLY A 242 -19.25 -17.29 18.31
C GLY A 242 -19.60 -18.58 17.57
N SER A 243 -18.68 -19.14 16.78
CA SER A 243 -18.88 -20.39 16.05
C SER A 243 -18.46 -21.61 16.91
N TYR A 244 -19.28 -21.99 17.88
CA TYR A 244 -19.12 -23.29 18.51
C TYR A 244 -19.59 -24.38 17.55
N ARG A 245 -18.66 -25.21 17.07
CA ARG A 245 -19.02 -26.48 16.43
C ARG A 245 -19.28 -27.50 17.53
N LEU A 246 -20.49 -28.05 17.54
CA LEU A 246 -20.87 -29.15 18.41
C LEU A 246 -20.14 -30.41 17.94
N GLU A 247 -19.03 -30.76 18.59
CA GLU A 247 -18.16 -31.86 18.14
C GLU A 247 -18.63 -33.23 18.62
N ARG A 248 -19.10 -33.34 19.87
CA ARG A 248 -19.57 -34.62 20.42
C ARG A 248 -20.68 -34.42 21.45
N PRO A 249 -21.76 -35.21 21.41
CA PRO A 249 -22.79 -35.15 22.44
C PRO A 249 -22.17 -35.48 23.81
N LEU A 250 -22.34 -34.58 24.78
CA LEU A 250 -21.87 -34.73 26.16
C LEU A 250 -22.94 -35.36 27.06
N GLY A 251 -24.22 -35.27 26.69
CA GLY A 251 -25.31 -35.94 27.39
C GLY A 251 -26.69 -35.51 26.93
N GLU A 252 -27.69 -36.36 27.16
CA GLU A 252 -29.10 -36.09 26.87
C GLU A 252 -29.89 -35.99 28.18
N GLY A 253 -30.64 -34.91 28.36
CA GLY A 253 -31.52 -34.70 29.50
C GLY A 253 -32.95 -34.40 29.09
N GLY A 254 -33.88 -34.39 30.05
CA GLY A 254 -35.31 -34.14 29.81
C GLY A 254 -35.64 -32.75 29.21
N MET A 255 -34.66 -31.84 29.16
CA MET A 255 -34.78 -30.52 28.51
C MET A 255 -33.97 -30.40 27.20
N GLY A 256 -33.40 -31.48 26.68
CA GLY A 256 -32.69 -31.51 25.40
C GLY A 256 -31.30 -32.13 25.44
N GLN A 257 -30.63 -32.07 24.30
CA GLN A 257 -29.30 -32.62 24.09
C GLN A 257 -28.23 -31.57 24.39
N VAL A 258 -27.24 -31.93 25.19
CA VAL A 258 -26.02 -31.15 25.44
C VAL A 258 -24.92 -31.73 24.58
N TRP A 259 -24.30 -30.86 23.80
CA TRP A 259 -23.22 -31.16 22.88
C TRP A 259 -21.93 -30.45 23.27
#